data_AF-A0A2R6GSF2-F1
#
_entry.id   AF-A0A2R6GSF2-F1
#
_cell.length_a   1.000
_cell.length_b   1.000
_cell.length_c   1.000
_cell.angle_alpha   90.00
_cell.angle_beta   90.00
_cell.angle_gamma   90.00
#
_symmetry.space_group_name_H-M   'P 1'
#
loop_
_entity.id
_entity.type
_entity.pdbx_description
1 polymer ?
#
loop_
_entity_poly.entity_id
_entity_poly.type
_entity_poly.pdbx_seq_one_letter_code
_entity_poly.pdbx_strand_id
1 'polypeptide(L)'
;MSDTAGRTVGSVFDAVEDRTDTSGGRCGPAVLSIDVELFDQTPAYRSADGTTDQQGIGLNGLEWFREALDDRSASTTCFVVSSLVERYPDHIQHLADAGFEIASHTHSHELLSDLDADERREELATSRERLESLTGEAVTGFRAPAFDITDDHFDLLAETGYGYDSSIVASRAIPGWYGGEYDLDRPAPATAVDPDAPAGLAELPASVMPGLALPLTGTWLRFFGPRYTVLGMRLLARRGIAPVLYVHPWELVGLPKVEGVPSRVYYRTGEWMRDAIRYILDQPFDFVTARSVLGDTLPDWAPATRGPED
;
A
#
# COMPACT_ATOMS: atom_id res chain seq x y z
N MET A 1 41.98 -24.99 0.03
CA MET A 1 41.23 -24.82 1.29
C MET A 1 41.62 -23.48 1.89
N SER A 2 40.75 -22.49 1.76
CA SER A 2 40.52 -21.44 2.75
C SER A 2 39.33 -20.63 2.24
N ASP A 3 38.16 -20.94 2.80
CA ASP A 3 36.93 -20.17 2.71
C ASP A 3 37.18 -18.70 3.01
N THR A 4 36.56 -17.81 2.23
CA THR A 4 36.35 -16.42 2.65
C THR A 4 34.88 -16.32 2.98
N ALA A 5 34.57 -16.49 4.27
CA ALA A 5 33.22 -16.39 4.80
C ALA A 5 32.66 -14.98 4.58
N GLY A 6 31.40 -14.94 4.15
CA GLY A 6 30.61 -13.74 3.93
C GLY A 6 30.47 -12.92 5.20
N ARG A 7 30.70 -11.63 5.07
CA ARG A 7 30.45 -10.62 6.10
C ARG A 7 28.99 -10.19 5.96
N THR A 8 28.14 -10.59 6.90
CA THR A 8 26.78 -10.05 7.01
C THR A 8 26.89 -8.57 7.37
N VAL A 9 26.46 -7.69 6.47
CA VAL A 9 26.33 -6.26 6.73
C VAL A 9 25.10 -6.09 7.62
N GLY A 10 25.30 -5.70 8.89
CA GLY A 10 24.21 -5.38 9.80
C GLY A 10 23.42 -4.16 9.29
N SER A 11 22.11 -4.14 9.54
CA SER A 11 21.23 -3.06 9.12
C SER A 11 21.65 -1.75 9.78
N VAL A 12 21.56 -0.62 9.04
CA VAL A 12 21.86 0.73 9.56
C VAL A 12 20.96 1.09 10.77
N PHE A 13 19.90 0.32 11.00
CA PHE A 13 18.96 0.49 12.10
C PHE A 13 19.24 -0.39 13.34
N ASP A 14 20.28 -1.23 13.31
CA ASP A 14 20.59 -2.20 14.40
C ASP A 14 21.22 -1.58 15.65
N ALA A 15 21.56 -0.30 15.65
CA ALA A 15 22.08 0.38 16.84
C ALA A 15 20.94 1.02 17.65
N VAL A 16 20.36 0.24 18.57
CA VAL A 16 19.84 0.56 19.92
C VAL A 16 18.82 -0.54 20.26
N GLU A 17 19.22 -1.50 21.10
CA GLU A 17 18.29 -2.41 21.77
C GLU A 17 17.34 -1.59 22.64
N ASP A 18 16.11 -1.38 22.15
CA ASP A 18 15.01 -0.90 22.97
C ASP A 18 14.61 -2.03 23.93
N ARG A 19 15.15 -1.98 25.15
CA ARG A 19 14.75 -2.86 26.25
C ARG A 19 13.37 -2.45 26.76
N THR A 20 12.33 -2.65 25.95
CA THR A 20 10.95 -2.63 26.41
C THR A 20 10.18 -3.82 25.83
N ASP A 21 9.78 -4.68 26.75
CA ASP A 21 8.96 -5.89 26.59
C ASP A 21 9.64 -7.14 26.01
N THR A 22 9.94 -8.08 26.91
CA THR A 22 10.46 -9.44 26.64
C THR A 22 9.34 -10.48 26.71
N SER A 23 8.07 -10.08 26.70
CA SER A 23 7.01 -11.02 26.36
C SER A 23 7.10 -11.31 24.87
N GLY A 24 7.50 -12.54 24.50
CA GLY A 24 7.54 -13.02 23.12
C GLY A 24 6.15 -13.16 22.48
N GLY A 25 5.22 -12.26 22.79
CA GLY A 25 3.89 -12.19 22.21
C GLY A 25 3.87 -11.32 20.96
N ARG A 26 3.25 -11.82 19.90
CA ARG A 26 2.94 -11.05 18.69
C ARG A 26 2.04 -9.85 19.09
N CYS A 27 2.30 -8.68 18.51
CA CYS A 27 1.54 -7.44 18.67
C CYS A 27 0.17 -7.48 17.95
N GLY A 28 -0.12 -8.55 17.20
CA GLY A 28 -1.33 -8.71 16.40
C GLY A 28 -1.10 -8.49 14.91
N PRO A 29 -2.18 -8.45 14.11
CA PRO A 29 -2.09 -8.25 12.67
C PRO A 29 -1.65 -6.84 12.30
N ALA A 30 -0.93 -6.72 11.19
CA ALA A 30 -0.64 -5.46 10.52
C ALA A 30 -0.71 -5.66 9.00
N VAL A 31 -1.04 -4.60 8.28
CA VAL A 31 -1.01 -4.57 6.81
C VAL A 31 0.18 -3.74 6.37
N LEU A 32 1.03 -4.31 5.53
CA LEU A 32 2.01 -3.58 4.74
C LEU A 32 1.67 -3.83 3.27
N SER A 33 0.79 -3.01 2.70
CA SER A 33 0.41 -3.10 1.30
C SER A 33 1.44 -2.45 0.39
N ILE A 34 1.35 -2.76 -0.90
CA ILE A 34 2.16 -2.12 -1.94
C ILE A 34 1.24 -1.59 -3.04
N ASP A 35 1.40 -0.30 -3.34
CA ASP A 35 0.69 0.35 -4.44
C ASP A 35 1.59 0.21 -5.68
N VAL A 36 1.24 -0.75 -6.54
CA VAL A 36 2.00 -1.15 -7.73
C VAL A 36 1.78 -0.12 -8.84
N GLU A 37 2.34 1.07 -8.60
CA GLU A 37 2.63 2.10 -9.59
C GLU A 37 4.14 2.18 -9.85
N LEU A 38 4.50 2.49 -11.09
CA LEU A 38 5.89 2.70 -11.49
C LEU A 38 6.26 4.19 -11.43
N PHE A 39 7.56 4.48 -11.47
CA PHE A 39 8.06 5.85 -11.33
C PHE A 39 7.45 6.85 -12.34
N ASP A 40 7.21 6.39 -13.58
CA ASP A 40 6.60 7.19 -14.66
C ASP A 40 5.10 7.48 -14.46
N GLN A 41 4.45 6.74 -13.55
CA GLN A 41 3.04 6.94 -13.20
C GLN A 41 2.83 7.91 -12.03
N THR A 42 3.91 8.27 -11.32
CA THR A 42 3.82 9.20 -10.19
C THR A 42 3.37 10.59 -10.66
N PRO A 43 2.49 11.29 -9.92
CA PRO A 43 2.07 12.65 -10.28
C PRO A 43 3.24 13.61 -10.45
N ALA A 44 4.29 13.46 -9.63
CA ALA A 44 5.49 14.28 -9.68
C ALA A 44 6.34 14.06 -10.94
N TYR A 45 6.31 12.86 -11.54
CA TYR A 45 6.95 12.59 -12.83
C TYR A 45 6.10 13.13 -13.98
N ARG A 46 4.78 12.93 -13.95
CA ARG A 46 3.87 13.40 -15.01
C ARG A 46 3.89 14.93 -15.17
N SER A 47 4.12 15.66 -14.07
CA SER A 47 4.26 17.11 -14.08
C SER A 47 5.69 17.61 -14.32
N ALA A 48 6.65 16.73 -14.64
CA ALA A 48 8.05 17.09 -14.77
C ALA A 48 8.38 17.64 -16.17
N ASP A 49 9.42 18.48 -16.25
CA ASP A 49 9.88 19.06 -17.52
C ASP A 49 10.71 18.07 -18.35
N GLY A 50 11.37 17.12 -17.68
CA GLY A 50 12.23 16.11 -18.28
C GLY A 50 11.59 14.72 -18.39
N THR A 51 12.27 13.82 -19.11
CA THR A 51 11.88 12.41 -19.23
C THR A 51 13.09 11.49 -19.03
N THR A 52 12.83 10.19 -18.89
CA THR A 52 13.87 9.16 -18.92
C THR A 52 13.50 8.02 -19.87
N ASP A 53 14.51 7.47 -20.55
CA ASP A 53 14.35 6.32 -21.46
C ASP A 53 14.19 5.00 -20.70
N GLN A 54 14.45 5.00 -19.39
CA GLN A 54 14.32 3.83 -18.53
C GLN A 54 12.84 3.52 -18.28
N GLN A 55 12.43 2.31 -18.65
CA GLN A 55 11.07 1.81 -18.43
C GLN A 55 11.05 0.85 -17.24
N GLY A 56 9.88 0.61 -16.66
CA GLY A 56 9.75 -0.42 -15.62
C GLY A 56 10.42 -0.05 -14.28
N ILE A 57 10.72 1.23 -14.05
CA ILE A 57 11.40 1.68 -12.82
C ILE A 57 10.50 1.41 -11.62
N GLY A 58 10.82 0.34 -10.90
CA GLY A 58 10.04 -0.18 -9.79
C GLY A 58 9.91 -1.70 -9.82
N LEU A 59 9.95 -2.34 -10.98
CA LEU A 59 9.74 -3.80 -11.11
C LEU A 59 10.75 -4.64 -10.31
N ASN A 60 12.03 -4.27 -10.34
CA ASN A 60 13.06 -4.91 -9.50
C ASN A 60 12.85 -4.64 -8.00
N GLY A 61 12.17 -3.55 -7.65
CA GLY A 61 11.76 -3.25 -6.28
C GLY A 61 10.59 -4.11 -5.84
N LEU A 62 9.63 -4.33 -6.73
CA LEU A 62 8.48 -5.23 -6.53
C LEU A 62 8.94 -6.68 -6.34
N GLU A 63 9.86 -7.16 -7.18
CA GLU A 63 10.44 -8.51 -7.05
C GLU A 63 11.16 -8.67 -5.70
N TRP A 64 12.00 -7.71 -5.33
CA TRP A 64 12.65 -7.70 -4.02
C TRP A 64 11.65 -7.69 -2.86
N PHE A 65 10.56 -6.93 -2.99
CA PHE A 65 9.53 -6.85 -1.94
C PHE A 65 8.84 -8.20 -1.75
N ARG A 66 8.49 -8.88 -2.84
CA ARG A 66 7.94 -10.25 -2.82
C ARG A 66 8.88 -11.22 -2.10
N GLU A 67 10.18 -11.20 -2.42
CA GLU A 67 11.18 -12.05 -1.76
C GLU A 67 11.29 -11.73 -0.25
N ALA A 68 11.29 -10.45 0.12
CA ALA A 68 11.39 -10.04 1.51
C ALA A 68 10.19 -10.49 2.36
N LEU A 69 9.00 -10.59 1.76
CA LEU A 69 7.79 -11.12 2.38
C LEU A 69 7.84 -12.66 2.48
N ASP A 70 8.25 -13.33 1.41
CA ASP A 70 8.36 -14.80 1.36
C ASP A 70 9.32 -15.35 2.43
N ASP A 71 10.48 -14.70 2.59
CA ASP A 71 11.47 -14.97 3.65
C ASP A 71 10.88 -14.95 5.08
N ARG A 72 9.73 -14.30 5.25
CA ARG A 72 9.07 -14.06 6.54
C ARG A 72 7.69 -14.70 6.63
N SER A 73 7.27 -15.44 5.59
CA SER A 73 5.91 -15.97 5.47
C SER A 73 4.83 -14.90 5.71
N ALA A 74 5.09 -13.69 5.20
CA ALA A 74 4.20 -12.54 5.31
C ALA A 74 3.30 -12.44 4.08
N SER A 75 2.05 -12.03 4.28
CA SER A 75 1.12 -11.72 3.20
C SER A 75 1.01 -10.21 2.99
N THR A 76 0.60 -9.81 1.79
CA THR A 76 0.39 -8.41 1.43
C THR A 76 -0.83 -8.26 0.53
N THR A 77 -1.35 -7.04 0.47
CA THR A 77 -2.26 -6.59 -0.59
C THR A 77 -1.47 -5.74 -1.58
N CYS A 78 -1.60 -6.05 -2.86
CA CYS A 78 -1.03 -5.32 -3.97
C CYS A 78 -2.15 -4.54 -4.65
N PHE A 79 -2.17 -3.21 -4.51
CA PHE A 79 -3.08 -2.34 -5.24
C PHE A 79 -2.44 -2.02 -6.60
N VAL A 80 -2.96 -2.60 -7.68
CA VAL A 80 -2.29 -2.63 -8.98
C VAL A 80 -2.94 -1.66 -9.96
N VAL A 81 -2.11 -0.85 -10.60
CA VAL A 81 -2.52 -0.08 -11.78
C VAL A 81 -2.68 -1.02 -12.96
N SER A 82 -3.92 -1.27 -13.40
CA SER A 82 -4.18 -2.39 -14.31
C SER A 82 -3.62 -2.21 -15.73
N SER A 83 -3.31 -0.99 -16.18
CA SER A 83 -2.62 -0.77 -17.47
C SER A 83 -1.21 -1.39 -17.50
N LEU A 84 -0.61 -1.69 -16.33
CA LEU A 84 0.65 -2.43 -16.26
C LEU A 84 0.52 -3.86 -16.78
N VAL A 85 -0.67 -4.45 -16.78
CA VAL A 85 -0.94 -5.79 -17.34
C VAL A 85 -0.56 -5.87 -18.82
N GLU A 86 -0.65 -4.76 -19.56
CA GLU A 86 -0.35 -4.77 -21.00
C GLU A 86 1.15 -4.92 -21.28
N ARG A 87 1.99 -4.33 -20.41
CA ARG A 87 3.45 -4.29 -20.60
C ARG A 87 4.19 -5.32 -19.75
N TYR A 88 3.65 -5.65 -18.58
CA TYR A 88 4.31 -6.45 -17.54
C TYR A 88 3.36 -7.49 -16.92
N PRO A 89 2.60 -8.28 -17.71
CA PRO A 89 1.63 -9.24 -17.16
C PRO A 89 2.27 -10.26 -16.23
N ASP A 90 3.46 -10.76 -16.57
CA ASP A 90 4.19 -11.77 -15.79
C ASP A 90 4.50 -11.27 -14.37
N HIS A 91 4.82 -9.99 -14.19
CA HIS A 91 5.11 -9.44 -12.87
C HIS A 91 3.88 -9.43 -11.97
N ILE A 92 2.69 -9.17 -12.53
CA ILE A 92 1.43 -9.16 -11.78
C ILE A 92 0.96 -10.59 -11.53
N GLN A 93 1.08 -11.47 -12.52
CA GLN A 93 0.76 -12.89 -12.37
C GLN A 93 1.61 -13.53 -11.26
N HIS A 94 2.91 -13.23 -11.18
CA HIS A 94 3.77 -13.73 -10.12
C HIS A 94 3.35 -13.27 -8.72
N LEU A 95 2.70 -12.12 -8.57
CA LEU A 95 2.14 -11.69 -7.27
C LEU A 95 0.94 -12.56 -6.88
N ALA A 96 0.04 -12.81 -7.83
CA ALA A 96 -1.12 -13.67 -7.63
C ALA A 96 -0.70 -15.12 -7.34
N ASP A 97 0.25 -15.66 -8.12
CA ASP A 97 0.80 -17.02 -7.93
C ASP A 97 1.51 -17.18 -6.58
N ALA A 98 2.04 -16.08 -6.01
CA ALA A 98 2.60 -16.06 -4.66
C ALA A 98 1.53 -16.02 -3.55
N GLY A 99 0.24 -16.01 -3.90
CA GLY A 99 -0.88 -15.96 -2.96
C GLY A 99 -1.12 -14.58 -2.34
N PHE A 100 -0.56 -13.52 -2.91
CA PHE A 100 -0.83 -12.16 -2.45
C PHE A 100 -2.18 -11.67 -2.96
N GLU A 101 -2.84 -10.84 -2.16
CA GLU A 101 -4.11 -10.24 -2.59
C GLU A 101 -3.86 -9.23 -3.71
N ILE A 102 -4.54 -9.41 -4.85
CA ILE A 102 -4.58 -8.42 -5.92
C ILE A 102 -5.82 -7.54 -5.75
N ALA A 103 -5.57 -6.24 -5.58
CA ALA A 103 -6.56 -5.17 -5.48
C ALA A 103 -6.34 -4.14 -6.60
N SER A 104 -7.32 -3.28 -6.83
CA SER A 104 -7.29 -2.29 -7.92
C SER A 104 -6.72 -0.94 -7.46
N HIS A 105 -5.93 -0.31 -8.33
CA HIS A 105 -5.42 1.05 -8.17
C HIS A 105 -5.68 1.90 -9.43
N THR A 106 -6.92 1.81 -9.93
CA THR A 106 -7.40 2.31 -11.23
C THR A 106 -6.68 1.72 -12.45
N HIS A 107 -7.13 2.09 -13.65
CA HIS A 107 -6.59 1.56 -14.89
C HIS A 107 -5.32 2.31 -15.31
N SER A 108 -5.39 3.63 -15.40
CA SER A 108 -4.31 4.48 -15.90
C SER A 108 -3.54 5.21 -14.80
N HIS A 109 -3.96 5.09 -13.53
CA HIS A 109 -3.43 5.85 -12.40
C HIS A 109 -3.67 7.37 -12.53
N GLU A 110 -4.75 7.78 -13.20
CA GLU A 110 -5.20 9.17 -13.22
C GLU A 110 -5.84 9.58 -11.88
N LEU A 111 -5.79 10.88 -11.57
CA LEU A 111 -6.51 11.43 -10.42
C LEU A 111 -8.00 11.40 -10.75
N LEU A 112 -8.81 10.81 -9.87
CA LEU A 112 -10.24 10.68 -10.14
C LEU A 112 -10.91 12.05 -10.20
N SER A 113 -10.40 13.05 -9.48
CA SER A 113 -10.90 14.43 -9.52
C SER A 113 -10.70 15.13 -10.87
N ASP A 114 -9.78 14.64 -11.70
CA ASP A 114 -9.49 15.20 -13.03
C ASP A 114 -10.40 14.64 -14.13
N LEU A 115 -11.19 13.61 -13.81
CA LEU A 115 -12.03 12.85 -14.71
C LEU A 115 -13.52 13.16 -14.51
N ASP A 116 -14.30 13.04 -15.58
CA ASP A 116 -15.75 13.07 -15.45
C ASP A 116 -16.33 11.76 -14.87
N ALA A 117 -17.63 11.72 -14.60
CA ALA A 117 -18.27 10.55 -13.98
C ALA A 117 -18.19 9.28 -14.84
N ASP A 118 -18.32 9.41 -16.17
CA ASP A 118 -18.27 8.27 -17.08
C ASP A 118 -16.82 7.74 -17.19
N GLU A 119 -15.85 8.65 -17.27
CA GLU A 119 -14.41 8.34 -17.29
C GLU A 119 -13.97 7.65 -15.99
N ARG A 120 -14.38 8.16 -14.82
CA ARG A 120 -14.11 7.50 -13.52
C ARG A 120 -14.69 6.09 -13.46
N ARG A 121 -15.94 5.92 -13.91
CA ARG A 121 -16.59 4.60 -13.95
C ARG A 121 -15.84 3.64 -14.87
N GLU A 122 -15.36 4.12 -16.01
CA GLU A 122 -14.57 3.32 -16.95
C GLU A 122 -13.20 2.94 -16.37
N GLU A 123 -12.49 3.85 -15.70
CA GLU A 123 -11.23 3.59 -14.99
C GLU A 123 -11.39 2.46 -13.97
N LEU A 124 -12.46 2.53 -13.16
CA LEU A 124 -12.75 1.56 -12.11
C LEU A 124 -13.17 0.20 -12.68
N ALA A 125 -14.09 0.16 -13.63
CA ALA A 125 -14.59 -1.09 -14.22
C ALA A 125 -13.52 -1.80 -15.04
N THR A 126 -12.80 -1.06 -15.89
CA THR A 126 -11.71 -1.59 -16.72
C THR A 126 -10.60 -2.16 -15.85
N SER A 127 -10.29 -1.49 -14.73
CA SER A 127 -9.27 -1.98 -13.82
C SER A 127 -9.61 -3.33 -13.21
N ARG A 128 -10.83 -3.46 -12.70
CA ARG A 128 -11.29 -4.73 -12.13
C ARG A 128 -11.26 -5.84 -13.18
N GLU A 129 -11.88 -5.62 -14.34
CA GLU A 129 -11.99 -6.62 -15.40
C GLU A 129 -10.62 -7.14 -15.86
N ARG A 130 -9.65 -6.24 -16.05
CA ARG A 130 -8.30 -6.62 -16.52
C ARG A 130 -7.53 -7.43 -15.49
N LEU A 131 -7.59 -7.02 -14.22
CA LEU A 131 -6.92 -7.74 -13.15
C LEU A 131 -7.55 -9.12 -12.94
N GLU A 132 -8.89 -9.21 -12.89
CA GLU A 132 -9.62 -10.49 -12.78
C GLU A 132 -9.33 -11.41 -13.98
N SER A 133 -9.26 -10.85 -15.20
CA SER A 133 -8.96 -11.61 -16.40
C SER A 133 -7.53 -12.17 -16.42
N LEU A 134 -6.56 -11.43 -15.87
CA LEU A 134 -5.18 -11.89 -15.76
C LEU A 134 -5.07 -12.98 -14.69
N THR A 135 -5.51 -12.68 -13.47
CA THR A 135 -5.22 -13.50 -12.29
C THR A 135 -6.17 -14.69 -12.13
N GLY A 136 -7.38 -14.61 -12.73
CA GLY A 136 -8.45 -15.56 -12.49
C GLY A 136 -9.09 -15.44 -11.10
N GLU A 137 -8.76 -14.40 -10.34
CA GLU A 137 -9.25 -14.15 -8.99
C GLU A 137 -10.12 -12.90 -8.95
N ALA A 138 -11.15 -12.90 -8.09
CA ALA A 138 -12.00 -11.74 -7.90
C ALA A 138 -11.24 -10.59 -7.24
N VAL A 139 -11.40 -9.38 -7.80
CA VAL A 139 -10.71 -8.17 -7.34
C VAL A 139 -11.72 -7.30 -6.58
N THR A 140 -11.69 -7.42 -5.25
CA THR A 140 -12.68 -6.75 -4.38
C THR A 140 -12.16 -5.51 -3.69
N GLY A 141 -10.84 -5.33 -3.64
CA GLY A 141 -10.21 -4.17 -3.01
C GLY A 141 -9.95 -3.05 -3.98
N PHE A 142 -10.08 -1.82 -3.49
CA PHE A 142 -9.70 -0.61 -4.22
C PHE A 142 -8.88 0.34 -3.34
N ARG A 143 -7.99 1.09 -3.98
CA ARG A 143 -7.39 2.31 -3.43
C ARG A 143 -7.27 3.35 -4.54
N ALA A 144 -7.63 4.59 -4.26
CA ALA A 144 -7.53 5.69 -5.20
C ALA A 144 -6.08 6.17 -5.34
N PRO A 145 -5.61 6.45 -6.58
CA PRO A 145 -4.35 7.14 -6.84
C PRO A 145 -4.22 8.41 -6.00
N ALA A 146 -3.08 8.58 -5.33
CA ALA A 146 -2.81 9.71 -4.44
C ALA A 146 -3.85 9.93 -3.29
N PHE A 147 -4.71 8.96 -3.01
CA PHE A 147 -5.87 9.10 -2.11
C PHE A 147 -6.88 10.16 -2.59
N ASP A 148 -6.88 10.45 -3.89
CA ASP A 148 -7.75 11.42 -4.52
C ASP A 148 -9.12 10.79 -4.79
N ILE A 149 -10.10 11.18 -3.98
CA ILE A 149 -11.48 10.68 -4.06
C ILE A 149 -12.44 11.83 -4.35
N THR A 150 -13.62 11.48 -4.84
CA THR A 150 -14.66 12.42 -5.26
C THR A 150 -15.98 12.13 -4.55
N ASP A 151 -16.95 13.04 -4.64
CA ASP A 151 -18.21 12.93 -3.87
C ASP A 151 -19.02 11.66 -4.20
N ASP A 152 -18.90 11.11 -5.41
CA ASP A 152 -19.57 9.87 -5.87
C ASP A 152 -18.65 8.62 -5.74
N HIS A 153 -17.54 8.71 -5.02
CA HIS A 153 -16.52 7.65 -4.92
C HIS A 153 -17.10 6.33 -4.43
N PHE A 154 -17.78 6.31 -3.29
CA PHE A 154 -18.30 5.06 -2.73
C PHE A 154 -19.43 4.45 -3.57
N ASP A 155 -20.25 5.29 -4.20
CA ASP A 155 -21.27 4.86 -5.16
C ASP A 155 -20.62 4.16 -6.37
N LEU A 156 -19.64 4.82 -6.99
CA LEU A 156 -18.91 4.27 -8.13
C LEU A 156 -18.20 2.95 -7.79
N LEU A 157 -17.62 2.83 -6.59
CA LEU A 157 -17.00 1.57 -6.15
C LEU A 157 -18.02 0.44 -6.02
N ALA A 158 -19.19 0.70 -5.45
CA ALA A 158 -20.24 -0.32 -5.35
C ALA A 158 -20.80 -0.69 -6.74
N GLU A 159 -21.05 0.30 -7.60
CA GLU A 159 -21.57 0.10 -8.97
C GLU A 159 -20.61 -0.70 -9.85
N THR A 160 -19.31 -0.45 -9.71
CA THR A 160 -18.26 -1.18 -10.42
C THR A 160 -17.86 -2.46 -9.70
N GLY A 161 -18.48 -2.76 -8.56
CA GLY A 161 -18.47 -4.00 -7.81
C GLY A 161 -17.17 -4.29 -7.05
N TYR A 162 -16.68 -3.28 -6.34
CA TYR A 162 -15.69 -3.44 -5.27
C TYR A 162 -16.39 -3.70 -3.94
N GLY A 163 -15.72 -4.44 -3.06
CA GLY A 163 -16.22 -4.81 -1.72
C GLY A 163 -15.58 -4.01 -0.59
N TYR A 164 -14.42 -3.40 -0.83
CA TYR A 164 -13.82 -2.45 0.12
C TYR A 164 -12.96 -1.39 -0.55
N ASP A 165 -12.85 -0.25 0.13
CA ASP A 165 -11.94 0.85 -0.16
C ASP A 165 -10.85 0.96 0.90
N SER A 166 -9.69 1.49 0.50
CA SER A 166 -8.57 1.82 1.38
C SER A 166 -7.96 3.16 0.98
N SER A 167 -8.81 4.14 0.70
CA SER A 167 -8.42 5.47 0.24
C SER A 167 -8.48 6.53 1.33
N ILE A 168 -9.07 6.24 2.49
CA ILE A 168 -9.19 7.22 3.56
C ILE A 168 -7.90 7.31 4.37
N VAL A 169 -7.41 8.54 4.55
CA VAL A 169 -6.28 8.85 5.43
C VAL A 169 -6.76 9.82 6.49
N ALA A 170 -6.98 9.35 7.72
CA ALA A 170 -7.39 10.19 8.85
C ALA A 170 -6.23 11.03 9.42
N SER A 171 -5.45 11.67 8.53
CA SER A 171 -4.39 12.58 8.93
C SER A 171 -4.94 13.96 9.25
N ARG A 172 -4.19 14.74 10.03
CA ARG A 172 -4.39 16.18 10.10
C ARG A 172 -4.26 16.79 8.71
N ALA A 173 -4.83 17.96 8.51
CA ALA A 173 -4.63 18.73 7.28
C ALA A 173 -3.14 19.01 7.03
N ILE A 174 -2.64 18.55 5.89
CA ILE A 174 -1.28 18.79 5.41
C ILE A 174 -1.39 19.66 4.14
N PRO A 175 -1.02 20.96 4.21
CA PRO A 175 -1.21 21.87 3.07
C PRO A 175 -0.55 21.38 1.77
N GLY A 176 -1.33 21.32 0.69
CA GLY A 176 -0.92 20.88 -0.64
C GLY A 176 -0.79 19.36 -0.80
N TRP A 177 -1.29 18.60 0.17
CA TRP A 177 -1.32 17.14 0.16
C TRP A 177 -2.78 16.71 0.41
N TYR A 178 -3.06 16.09 1.55
CA TYR A 178 -4.37 15.54 1.90
C TYR A 178 -4.62 15.68 3.41
N GLY A 179 -5.84 15.34 3.83
CA GLY A 179 -6.21 15.11 5.22
C GLY A 179 -6.91 16.29 5.87
N GLY A 180 -7.42 16.03 7.06
CA GLY A 180 -8.29 16.93 7.80
C GLY A 180 -9.78 16.71 7.52
N GLU A 181 -10.13 15.86 6.55
CA GLU A 181 -11.51 15.54 6.22
C GLU A 181 -12.09 14.40 7.10
N TYR A 182 -11.25 13.48 7.58
CA TYR A 182 -11.73 12.20 8.14
C TYR A 182 -11.24 11.93 9.57
N ASP A 183 -12.09 11.25 10.34
CA ASP A 183 -11.79 10.75 11.70
C ASP A 183 -12.12 9.25 11.79
N LEU A 184 -11.34 8.44 11.04
CA LEU A 184 -11.49 7.00 10.99
C LEU A 184 -10.13 6.30 11.18
N ASP A 185 -9.98 5.57 12.28
CA ASP A 185 -8.72 4.91 12.66
C ASP A 185 -8.77 3.38 12.57
N ARG A 186 -9.89 2.81 12.11
CA ARG A 186 -10.17 1.37 12.12
C ARG A 186 -11.04 0.96 10.94
N PRO A 187 -11.04 -0.34 10.57
CA PRO A 187 -12.05 -0.91 9.70
C PRO A 187 -13.47 -0.49 10.09
N ALA A 188 -14.24 -0.02 9.13
CA ALA A 188 -15.64 0.32 9.32
C ALA A 188 -16.43 0.17 8.02
N PRO A 189 -17.76 0.11 8.05
CA PRO A 189 -18.57 0.34 6.86
C PRO A 189 -18.29 1.73 6.28
N ALA A 190 -18.33 1.88 4.96
CA ALA A 190 -18.15 3.16 4.26
C ALA A 190 -19.13 4.24 4.77
N THR A 191 -20.30 3.83 5.28
CA THR A 191 -21.29 4.72 5.93
C THR A 191 -20.78 5.46 7.17
N ALA A 192 -19.63 5.03 7.73
CA ALA A 192 -18.96 5.76 8.81
C ALA A 192 -18.19 6.99 8.31
N VAL A 193 -17.86 7.03 7.02
CA VAL A 193 -17.19 8.15 6.33
C VAL A 193 -18.22 9.02 5.62
N ASP A 194 -19.10 8.39 4.83
CA ASP A 194 -20.16 9.05 4.09
C ASP A 194 -21.51 8.38 4.40
N PRO A 195 -22.44 9.03 5.12
CA PRO A 195 -23.73 8.45 5.48
C PRO A 195 -24.59 7.96 4.31
N ASP A 196 -24.36 8.49 3.10
CA ASP A 196 -25.09 8.12 1.89
C ASP A 196 -24.42 6.95 1.12
N ALA A 197 -23.24 6.50 1.56
CA ALA A 197 -22.51 5.41 0.92
C ALA A 197 -23.32 4.10 0.85
N PRO A 198 -23.17 3.30 -0.22
CA PRO A 198 -23.87 2.04 -0.37
C PRO A 198 -23.61 1.05 0.77
N ALA A 199 -24.68 0.37 1.20
CA ALA A 199 -24.56 -0.67 2.21
C ALA A 199 -23.71 -1.84 1.70
N GLY A 200 -22.80 -2.33 2.55
CA GLY A 200 -21.94 -3.47 2.23
C GLY A 200 -20.58 -3.09 1.65
N LEU A 201 -20.26 -1.81 1.46
CA LEU A 201 -18.90 -1.38 1.19
C LEU A 201 -18.15 -1.14 2.50
N ALA A 202 -16.95 -1.71 2.64
CA ALA A 202 -16.08 -1.47 3.78
C ALA A 202 -15.03 -0.40 3.47
N GLU A 203 -14.57 0.31 4.50
CA GLU A 203 -13.43 1.22 4.45
C GLU A 203 -12.31 0.72 5.38
N LEU A 204 -11.09 0.70 4.85
CA LEU A 204 -9.86 0.40 5.58
C LEU A 204 -8.90 1.61 5.53
N PRO A 205 -8.90 2.48 6.55
CA PRO A 205 -8.11 3.70 6.49
C PRO A 205 -6.60 3.44 6.63
N ALA A 206 -5.78 4.21 5.92
CA ALA A 206 -4.34 4.22 6.10
C ALA A 206 -3.97 4.79 7.48
N SER A 207 -3.02 4.14 8.15
CA SER A 207 -2.74 4.47 9.55
C SER A 207 -1.90 5.72 9.74
N VAL A 208 -2.27 6.46 10.79
CA VAL A 208 -1.61 7.67 11.26
C VAL A 208 -1.09 7.49 12.68
N MET A 209 -0.10 8.30 13.05
CA MET A 209 0.47 8.33 14.38
C MET A 209 -0.58 8.76 15.42
N PRO A 210 -0.89 7.93 16.43
CA PRO A 210 -1.84 8.29 17.46
C PRO A 210 -1.52 9.62 18.15
N GLY A 211 -2.50 10.52 18.22
CA GLY A 211 -2.38 11.84 18.85
C GLY A 211 -1.65 12.90 18.00
N LEU A 212 -0.89 12.51 16.99
CA LEU A 212 -0.33 13.43 16.00
C LEU A 212 -1.14 13.42 14.70
N ALA A 213 -1.82 12.35 14.31
CA ALA A 213 -2.50 12.25 13.02
C ALA A 213 -1.57 12.59 11.84
N LEU A 214 -0.29 12.20 11.92
CA LEU A 214 0.63 12.23 10.78
C LEU A 214 0.74 10.79 10.23
N PRO A 215 0.67 10.56 8.92
CA PRO A 215 0.74 9.20 8.37
C PRO A 215 1.98 8.44 8.85
N LEU A 216 1.84 7.11 8.95
CA LEU A 216 2.92 6.23 9.41
C LEU A 216 3.86 5.79 8.28
N THR A 217 3.47 5.99 7.03
CA THR A 217 4.17 5.42 5.86
C THR A 217 4.34 6.43 4.73
N GLY A 218 4.81 5.96 3.56
CA GLY A 218 5.12 6.80 2.40
C GLY A 218 6.18 7.83 2.73
N THR A 219 5.93 9.10 2.39
CA THR A 219 6.89 10.19 2.65
C THR A 219 7.27 10.30 4.14
N TRP A 220 6.34 10.03 5.06
CA TRP A 220 6.57 10.20 6.49
C TRP A 220 7.52 9.16 7.06
N LEU A 221 7.45 7.91 6.58
CA LEU A 221 8.46 6.89 6.83
C LEU A 221 9.83 7.35 6.32
N ARG A 222 9.90 7.93 5.12
CA ARG A 222 11.17 8.43 4.57
C ARG A 222 11.73 9.59 5.39
N PHE A 223 10.90 10.53 5.86
CA PHE A 223 11.35 11.67 6.68
C PHE A 223 11.76 11.26 8.10
N PHE A 224 10.91 10.53 8.82
CA PHE A 224 11.12 10.24 10.24
C PHE A 224 11.80 8.89 10.51
N GLY A 225 11.88 8.01 9.51
CA GLY A 225 12.53 6.71 9.60
C GLY A 225 11.63 5.60 10.16
N PRO A 226 12.05 4.34 10.04
CA PRO A 226 11.22 3.19 10.38
C PRO A 226 10.90 3.09 11.88
N ARG A 227 11.71 3.68 12.77
CA ARG A 227 11.42 3.74 14.21
C ARG A 227 10.17 4.56 14.54
N TYR A 228 9.91 5.63 13.78
CA TYR A 228 8.68 6.42 13.91
C TYR A 228 7.47 5.58 13.50
N THR A 229 7.56 4.88 12.37
CA THR A 229 6.50 3.99 11.86
C THR A 229 6.18 2.89 12.88
N VAL A 230 7.20 2.18 13.37
CA VAL A 230 7.04 1.09 14.34
C VAL A 230 6.50 1.58 15.68
N LEU A 231 6.89 2.76 16.15
CA LEU A 231 6.29 3.37 17.34
C LEU A 231 4.78 3.56 17.14
N GLY A 232 4.38 4.12 16.00
CA GLY A 232 2.97 4.30 15.64
C GLY A 232 2.20 2.99 15.59
N MET A 233 2.77 1.98 14.92
CA MET A 233 2.19 0.63 14.85
C MET A 233 1.96 0.05 16.25
N ARG A 234 2.95 0.12 17.14
CA ARG A 234 2.84 -0.40 18.51
C ARG A 234 1.80 0.38 19.33
N LEU A 235 1.64 1.68 19.10
CA LEU A 235 0.62 2.49 19.79
C LEU A 235 -0.80 2.16 19.31
N LEU A 236 -0.99 1.90 18.01
CA LEU A 236 -2.27 1.43 17.45
C LEU A 236 -2.61 0.02 17.95
N ALA A 237 -1.64 -0.89 17.92
CA ALA A 237 -1.81 -2.26 18.42
C ALA A 237 -2.24 -2.31 19.89
N ARG A 238 -1.67 -1.45 20.74
CA ARG A 238 -2.10 -1.30 22.15
C ARG A 238 -3.55 -0.84 22.32
N ARG A 239 -4.15 -0.26 21.28
CA ARG A 239 -5.57 0.13 21.23
C ARG A 239 -6.45 -0.91 20.54
N GLY A 240 -5.88 -2.06 20.16
CA GLY A 240 -6.59 -3.11 19.41
C GLY A 240 -6.83 -2.74 17.94
N ILE A 241 -6.04 -1.82 17.38
CA ILE A 241 -6.16 -1.37 15.99
C ILE A 241 -5.01 -1.98 15.18
N ALA A 242 -5.34 -2.70 14.11
CA ALA A 242 -4.37 -3.23 13.16
C ALA A 242 -3.75 -2.06 12.36
N PRO A 243 -2.43 -1.86 12.38
CA PRO A 243 -1.79 -0.81 11.59
C PRO A 243 -1.87 -1.13 10.09
N VAL A 244 -2.15 -0.11 9.28
CA VAL A 244 -2.23 -0.19 7.82
C VAL A 244 -1.20 0.75 7.20
N LEU A 245 -0.19 0.17 6.57
CA LEU A 245 0.91 0.84 5.89
C LEU A 245 0.87 0.53 4.40
N TYR A 246 1.44 1.42 3.60
CA TYR A 246 1.59 1.25 2.15
C TYR A 246 2.98 1.74 1.70
N VAL A 247 3.51 1.17 0.63
CA VAL A 247 4.76 1.60 -0.04
C VAL A 247 4.62 1.44 -1.55
N HIS A 248 5.59 1.94 -2.31
CA HIS A 248 5.61 1.78 -3.76
C HIS A 248 6.87 1.05 -4.25
N PRO A 249 6.78 0.28 -5.36
CA PRO A 249 7.94 -0.40 -5.94
C PRO A 249 9.08 0.54 -6.31
N TRP A 250 8.76 1.74 -6.82
CA TRP A 250 9.77 2.73 -7.21
C TRP A 250 10.55 3.30 -6.01
N GLU A 251 9.98 3.28 -4.80
CA GLU A 251 10.69 3.69 -3.58
C GLU A 251 11.82 2.70 -3.22
N LEU A 252 11.74 1.46 -3.70
CA LEU A 252 12.64 0.34 -3.39
C LEU A 252 13.81 0.21 -4.38
N VAL A 253 13.99 1.16 -5.31
CA VAL A 253 15.07 1.16 -6.30
C VAL A 253 15.82 2.50 -6.33
N GLY A 254 17.01 2.49 -6.90
CA GLY A 254 17.70 3.73 -7.27
C GLY A 254 16.97 4.40 -8.42
N LEU A 255 16.63 5.69 -8.27
CA LEU A 255 15.88 6.44 -9.27
C LEU A 255 16.82 7.28 -10.17
N PRO A 256 16.59 7.30 -11.49
CA PRO A 256 17.30 8.23 -12.38
C PRO A 256 16.87 9.68 -12.09
N LYS A 257 17.81 10.62 -12.17
CA LYS A 257 17.49 12.05 -12.02
C LYS A 257 16.77 12.56 -13.26
N VAL A 258 15.57 13.07 -13.06
CA VAL A 258 14.72 13.68 -14.09
C VAL A 258 14.49 15.14 -13.74
N GLU A 259 14.67 16.03 -14.71
CA GLU A 259 14.44 17.47 -14.57
C GLU A 259 12.96 17.75 -14.24
N GLY A 260 12.70 18.68 -13.33
CA GLY A 260 11.34 19.00 -12.86
C GLY A 260 10.81 18.10 -11.72
N VAL A 261 11.33 16.87 -11.56
CA VAL A 261 10.91 16.01 -10.44
C VAL A 261 11.47 16.55 -9.11
N PRO A 262 10.63 16.81 -8.09
CA PRO A 262 11.06 17.38 -6.82
C PRO A 262 12.08 16.50 -6.06
N SER A 263 13.06 17.14 -5.41
CA SER A 263 14.11 16.46 -4.64
C SER A 263 13.58 15.50 -3.56
N ARG A 264 12.40 15.80 -2.99
CA ARG A 264 11.71 14.96 -2.00
C ARG A 264 11.35 13.56 -2.52
N VAL A 265 11.15 13.38 -3.83
CA VAL A 265 10.83 12.06 -4.42
C VAL A 265 12.04 11.12 -4.31
N TYR A 266 13.25 11.66 -4.48
CA TYR A 266 14.50 10.92 -4.38
C TYR A 266 15.00 10.70 -2.96
N TYR A 267 14.36 11.32 -1.97
CA TYR A 267 14.85 11.26 -0.60
C TYR A 267 14.61 9.87 -0.04
N ARG A 268 15.70 9.19 0.35
CA ARG A 268 15.66 7.90 1.06
C ARG A 268 14.88 6.81 0.30
N THR A 269 15.21 6.64 -0.98
CA THR A 269 14.77 5.50 -1.81
C THR A 269 15.86 4.44 -1.93
N GLY A 270 15.58 3.34 -2.64
CA GLY A 270 16.57 2.29 -2.94
C GLY A 270 16.93 1.47 -1.71
N GLU A 271 18.23 1.22 -1.53
CA GLU A 271 18.75 0.36 -0.44
C GLU A 271 18.30 0.84 0.95
N TRP A 272 18.26 2.15 1.18
CA TRP A 272 17.78 2.68 2.45
C TRP A 272 16.33 2.27 2.73
N MET A 273 15.46 2.34 1.73
CA MET A 273 14.05 1.98 1.88
C MET A 273 13.88 0.47 2.07
N ARG A 274 14.71 -0.33 1.38
CA ARG A 274 14.76 -1.79 1.57
C ARG A 274 15.11 -2.15 3.02
N ASP A 275 16.10 -1.49 3.60
CA ASP A 275 16.48 -1.70 5.00
C ASP A 275 15.40 -1.23 5.97
N ALA A 276 14.71 -0.13 5.67
CA ALA A 276 13.61 0.36 6.47
C ALA A 276 12.43 -0.64 6.48
N ILE A 277 12.13 -1.25 5.33
CA ILE A 277 11.09 -2.25 5.19
C ILE A 277 11.46 -3.56 5.90
N ARG A 278 12.70 -4.04 5.77
CA ARG A 278 13.19 -5.19 6.57
C ARG A 278 13.01 -4.94 8.06
N TYR A 279 13.42 -3.76 8.53
CA TYR A 279 13.26 -3.40 9.95
C TYR A 279 11.79 -3.44 10.40
N ILE A 280 10.86 -2.97 9.56
CA ILE A 280 9.41 -3.02 9.84
C ILE A 280 8.91 -4.47 9.85
N LEU A 281 9.29 -5.26 8.84
CA LEU A 281 8.90 -6.66 8.71
C LEU A 281 9.46 -7.56 9.81
N ASP A 282 10.61 -7.19 10.41
CA ASP A 282 11.22 -7.92 11.53
C ASP A 282 10.59 -7.56 12.90
N GLN A 283 9.61 -6.64 12.92
CA GLN A 283 8.85 -6.36 14.14
C GLN A 283 7.87 -7.51 14.47
N PRO A 284 7.46 -7.67 15.74
CA PRO A 284 6.60 -8.77 16.16
C PRO A 284 5.12 -8.55 15.74
N PHE A 285 4.85 -8.33 14.46
CA PHE A 285 3.52 -8.20 13.86
C PHE A 285 3.26 -9.35 12.88
N ASP A 286 1.99 -9.68 12.72
CA ASP A 286 1.54 -10.67 11.75
C ASP A 286 1.15 -9.91 10.48
N PHE A 287 2.06 -9.85 9.51
CA PHE A 287 1.79 -9.15 8.26
C PHE A 287 0.81 -9.95 7.40
N VAL A 288 -0.39 -9.41 7.27
CA VAL A 288 -1.54 -10.02 6.60
C VAL A 288 -2.09 -9.08 5.52
N THR A 289 -3.01 -9.59 4.71
CA THR A 289 -3.69 -8.79 3.69
C THR A 289 -4.71 -7.81 4.30
N ALA A 290 -5.04 -6.74 3.57
CA ALA A 290 -6.13 -5.82 3.89
C ALA A 290 -7.45 -6.55 4.09
N ARG A 291 -7.78 -7.49 3.19
CA ARG A 291 -8.94 -8.37 3.30
C ARG A 291 -8.99 -9.14 4.63
N SER A 292 -7.85 -9.62 5.10
CA SER A 292 -7.73 -10.36 6.36
C SER A 292 -8.05 -9.51 7.59
N VAL A 293 -7.72 -8.22 7.54
CA VAL A 293 -8.05 -7.28 8.63
C VAL A 293 -9.51 -6.86 8.60
N LEU A 294 -10.11 -6.73 7.42
CA LEU A 294 -11.52 -6.35 7.28
C LEU A 294 -12.47 -7.45 7.80
N GLY A 295 -12.15 -8.73 7.56
CA GLY A 295 -12.90 -9.88 8.06
C GLY A 295 -14.40 -9.76 7.79
N ASP A 296 -15.21 -9.82 8.86
CA ASP A 296 -16.68 -9.73 8.81
C ASP A 296 -17.22 -8.36 8.35
N THR A 297 -16.35 -7.35 8.15
CA THR A 297 -16.76 -6.04 7.59
C THR A 297 -16.96 -6.12 6.08
N LEU A 298 -16.37 -7.12 5.41
CA LEU A 298 -16.54 -7.32 3.97
C LEU A 298 -17.97 -7.77 3.64
N PRO A 299 -18.48 -7.41 2.46
CA PRO A 299 -19.78 -7.92 2.01
C PRO A 299 -19.73 -9.43 1.76
N ASP A 300 -20.85 -10.13 1.99
CA ASP A 300 -20.97 -11.59 1.91
C ASP A 300 -20.57 -12.22 0.55
N TRP A 301 -20.62 -11.43 -0.53
CA TRP A 301 -20.21 -11.88 -1.87
C TRP A 301 -18.70 -11.80 -2.08
N ALA A 302 -17.99 -11.01 -1.27
CA ALA A 302 -16.54 -10.91 -1.36
C ALA A 302 -15.93 -12.26 -0.95
N PRO A 303 -14.92 -12.76 -1.69
CA PRO A 303 -14.29 -14.01 -1.37
C PRO A 303 -13.71 -13.96 0.04
N ALA A 304 -13.95 -15.01 0.82
CA ALA A 304 -13.35 -15.18 2.13
C ALA A 304 -11.82 -15.12 2.01
N THR A 305 -11.17 -14.75 3.11
CA THR A 305 -9.71 -14.80 3.21
C THR A 305 -9.26 -16.24 3.05
N ARG A 306 -8.44 -16.53 2.03
CA ARG A 306 -7.79 -17.84 1.92
C ARG A 306 -6.95 -18.05 3.18
N GLY A 307 -7.18 -19.17 3.86
CA GLY A 307 -6.31 -19.55 4.96
C GLY A 307 -4.92 -19.93 4.42
N PRO A 308 -3.90 -20.02 5.29
CA PRO A 308 -2.58 -20.51 4.88
C PRO A 308 -2.56 -21.99 4.40
N GLU A 309 -3.71 -22.67 4.31
CA GLU A 309 -3.85 -24.09 3.97
C GLU A 309 -4.83 -24.38 2.80
N ASP A 310 -5.32 -23.35 2.08
CA ASP A 310 -6.19 -23.52 0.90
C ASP A 310 -5.40 -23.63 -0.43
#